data_AF-A0A0D1JCS3-F1
#
_entry.id   AF-A0A0D1JCS3-F1
#
_cell.length_a   1.000
_cell.length_b   1.000
_cell.length_c   1.000
_cell.angle_alpha   90.00
_cell.angle_beta   90.00
_cell.angle_gamma   90.00
#
_symmetry.space_group_name_H-M   'P 1'
#
loop_
_entity.id
_entity.type
_entity.pdbx_description
1 polymer ?
#
loop_
_entity_poly.entity_id
_entity_poly.type
_entity_poly.pdbx_seq_one_letter_code
_entity_poly.pdbx_strand_id
1 'polypeptide(L)' 'MRTYNPAAIVARYHLADDAWETNTDVELLLLISQKLGFKDDYDRAAERMLLDLRRGKLGTYTVEMPEDHIGEVVDD' A
#
# COMPACT_ATOMS: atom_id res chain seq x y z
N MET A 1 2.52 -3.86 -8.20
CA MET A 1 2.30 -3.00 -7.01
C MET A 1 2.69 -3.64 -5.67
N ARG A 2 2.23 -4.85 -5.29
CA ARG A 2 2.55 -5.44 -3.95
C ARG A 2 4.06 -5.64 -3.70
N THR A 3 4.87 -5.77 -4.74
CA THR A 3 6.32 -5.95 -4.62
C THR A 3 7.10 -4.65 -4.43
N TYR A 4 6.45 -3.49 -4.54
CA TYR A 4 7.14 -2.19 -4.52
C TYR A 4 7.17 -1.57 -3.14
N ASN A 5 8.39 -1.34 -2.65
CA ASN A 5 8.70 -0.63 -1.41
C ASN A 5 7.79 -1.00 -0.21
N PRO A 6 7.66 -2.30 0.14
CA PRO A 6 6.83 -2.72 1.27
C PRO A 6 7.29 -2.10 2.61
N ALA A 7 8.59 -1.79 2.72
CA ALA A 7 9.17 -1.14 3.89
C ALA A 7 8.51 0.22 4.20
N ALA A 8 8.07 0.98 3.18
CA ALA A 8 7.38 2.25 3.41
C ALA A 8 6.03 2.07 4.11
N ILE A 9 5.29 1.00 3.79
CA ILE A 9 4.01 0.71 4.43
C ILE A 9 4.24 0.26 5.87
N VAL A 10 5.18 -0.68 6.09
CA VAL A 10 5.55 -1.17 7.43
C VAL A 10 5.96 -0.01 8.34
N ALA A 11 6.87 0.85 7.87
CA ALA A 11 7.33 2.02 8.62
C ALA A 11 6.21 3.03 8.88
N ARG A 12 5.39 3.35 7.87
CA ARG A 12 4.33 4.38 7.99
C ARG A 12 3.28 4.02 9.04
N TYR A 13 2.90 2.75 9.12
CA TYR A 13 1.85 2.27 10.03
C TYR A 13 2.39 1.57 11.28
N HIS A 14 3.71 1.55 11.47
CA HIS A 14 4.38 0.92 12.61
C HIS A 14 3.93 -0.53 12.80
N LEU A 15 3.94 -1.28 11.69
CA LEU A 15 3.68 -2.72 11.67
C LEU A 15 4.92 -3.47 12.17
N ALA A 16 4.76 -4.76 12.47
CA ALA A 16 5.92 -5.63 12.71
C ALA A 16 6.75 -5.76 11.41
N ASP A 17 8.06 -5.99 11.54
CA ASP A 17 8.98 -6.03 10.41
C ASP A 17 8.64 -7.11 9.38
N ASP A 18 8.07 -8.23 9.84
CA ASP A 18 7.64 -9.37 9.03
C ASP A 18 6.16 -9.29 8.62
N ALA A 19 5.43 -8.26 9.03
CA ALA A 19 3.98 -8.18 8.81
C ALA A 19 3.61 -8.26 7.33
N TRP A 20 4.37 -7.61 6.45
CA TRP A 20 4.10 -7.61 5.01
C TRP A 20 4.15 -9.01 4.39
N GLU A 21 5.12 -9.82 4.80
CA GLU A 21 5.36 -11.16 4.26
C GLU A 21 4.42 -12.19 4.87
N THR A 22 4.06 -12.01 6.14
CA THR A 22 3.28 -12.99 6.91
C THR A 22 1.77 -12.78 6.81
N ASN A 23 1.31 -11.61 6.36
CA ASN A 23 -0.11 -11.27 6.32
C ASN A 23 -0.62 -11.08 4.88
N THR A 24 -1.87 -11.50 4.68
CA THR A 24 -2.67 -11.18 3.49
C THR A 24 -2.98 -9.68 3.41
N ASP A 25 -3.41 -9.18 2.24
CA ASP A 25 -3.85 -7.78 2.07
C ASP A 25 -4.97 -7.40 3.06
N VAL A 26 -5.88 -8.34 3.33
CA VAL A 26 -7.00 -8.14 4.27
C VAL A 26 -6.48 -8.02 5.71
N GLU A 27 -5.60 -8.91 6.14
CA GLU A 27 -4.99 -8.87 7.48
C GLU A 27 -4.14 -7.60 7.68
N LEU A 28 -3.41 -7.16 6.65
CA LEU A 28 -2.68 -5.89 6.69
C LEU A 28 -3.62 -4.70 6.88
N LEU A 29 -4.75 -4.66 6.17
CA LEU A 29 -5.75 -3.60 6.36
C LEU A 29 -6.32 -3.61 7.78
N LEU A 30 -6.64 -4.79 8.32
CA LEU A 30 -7.09 -4.97 9.71
C LEU A 30 -6.06 -4.43 10.72
N LEU A 31 -4.79 -4.82 10.57
CA LEU A 31 -3.69 -4.35 11.40
C LEU A 31 -3.51 -2.83 11.33
N ILE A 32 -3.59 -2.26 10.13
CA ILE A 32 -3.50 -0.81 9.91
C ILE A 32 -4.69 -0.09 10.56
N SER A 33 -5.92 -0.58 10.40
CA SER A 33 -7.12 -0.03 11.04
C SER A 33 -6.99 0.04 12.56
N GLN A 34 -6.45 -1.02 13.17
CA GLN A 34 -6.17 -1.06 14.61
C GLN A 34 -5.11 -0.03 15.02
N LYS A 35 -3.99 0.06 14.28
CA LYS A 35 -2.91 1.04 14.54
C LYS A 35 -3.38 2.49 14.41
N LEU A 36 -4.34 2.74 13.51
CA LEU A 36 -4.93 4.07 13.31
C LEU A 36 -6.03 4.41 14.32
N GLY A 37 -6.45 3.46 15.16
CA GLY A 37 -7.53 3.65 16.13
C GLY A 37 -8.93 3.68 15.50
N PHE A 38 -9.08 3.12 14.29
CA PHE A 38 -10.35 3.09 13.57
C PHE A 38 -11.19 1.85 13.88
N LYS A 39 -10.71 0.93 14.73
CA LYS A 39 -11.39 -0.32 15.07
C LYS A 39 -11.70 -1.10 13.78
N ASP A 40 -12.97 -1.40 13.53
CA ASP A 40 -13.44 -2.16 12.37
C ASP A 40 -13.89 -1.26 11.21
N ASP A 41 -13.58 0.03 11.25
CA ASP A 41 -13.87 0.99 10.17
C ASP A 41 -12.78 0.89 9.08
N TYR A 42 -12.87 -0.18 8.30
CA TYR A 42 -11.92 -0.51 7.22
C TYR A 42 -11.98 0.48 6.07
N ASP A 43 -13.17 1.02 5.76
CA ASP A 43 -13.36 2.01 4.71
C ASP A 43 -12.57 3.28 5.03
N ARG A 44 -12.65 3.75 6.28
CA ARG A 44 -11.87 4.91 6.74
C ARG A 44 -10.38 4.65 6.75
N ALA A 45 -9.94 3.43 7.09
CA ALA A 45 -8.53 3.06 7.02
C ALA A 45 -8.02 3.05 5.58
N ALA A 46 -8.78 2.46 4.65
CA ALA A 46 -8.45 2.43 3.23
C ALA A 46 -8.40 3.86 2.64
N GLU A 47 -9.37 4.71 2.95
CA GLU A 47 -9.35 6.12 2.54
C GLU A 47 -8.13 6.84 3.11
N ARG A 48 -7.82 6.63 4.39
CA ARG A 48 -6.64 7.22 5.03
C ARG A 48 -5.35 6.80 4.34
N MET A 49 -5.24 5.53 3.93
CA MET A 49 -4.09 5.00 3.19
C MET A 49 -3.95 5.66 1.82
N LEU A 50 -5.04 5.78 1.06
CA LEU A 50 -5.05 6.46 -0.23
C LEU A 50 -4.65 7.94 -0.09
N LEU A 51 -5.12 8.62 0.95
CA LEU A 51 -4.75 10.00 1.24
C LEU A 51 -3.27 10.14 1.65
N ASP A 52 -2.70 9.17 2.36
CA ASP A 52 -1.27 9.15 2.66
C ASP A 52 -0.42 8.95 1.41
N LEU A 53 -0.83 8.04 0.53
CA LEU A 53 -0.20 7.82 -0.76
C LEU A 53 -0.21 9.12 -1.60
N ARG A 54 -1.39 9.72 -1.81
CA ARG A 54 -1.56 10.96 -2.59
C ARG A 54 -0.78 12.14 -2.03
N ARG A 55 -0.55 12.17 -0.72
CA ARG A 55 0.22 13.23 -0.04
C ARG A 55 1.73 12.95 0.01
N GLY A 56 2.20 11.86 -0.61
CA GLY A 56 3.62 11.48 -0.63
C GLY A 56 4.15 10.97 0.71
N LYS A 57 3.28 10.59 1.65
CA LYS A 57 3.69 10.14 2.99
C LYS A 57 4.26 8.71 3.01
N LEU A 58 4.12 7.99 1.91
CA LEU A 58 4.75 6.69 1.66
C LEU A 58 6.03 6.80 0.83
N GLY A 59 6.55 8.03 0.67
CA GLY A 59 7.67 8.32 -0.22
C GLY A 59 7.21 8.64 -1.64
N THR A 60 8.18 8.97 -2.49
CA THR A 60 7.97 9.17 -3.93
C THR A 60 7.71 7.84 -4.61
N TYR A 61 6.67 7.78 -5.44
CA TYR A 61 6.34 6.59 -6.22
C TYR A 61 5.99 6.99 -7.65
N THR A 62 6.24 6.07 -8.57
CA THR A 62 5.69 6.09 -9.93
C THR A 62 4.64 5.00 -9.99
N VAL A 63 3.50 5.28 -10.62
CA VAL A 63 2.41 4.29 -10.78
C VAL A 63 2.75 3.26 -11.85
N GLU A 64 3.56 3.67 -12.83
CA GLU A 64 3.91 2.91 -14.01
C GLU A 64 5.42 2.70 -14.07
N MET A 65 5.81 1.59 -14.68
CA MET A 65 7.19 1.29 -15.00
C MET A 65 7.35 1.00 -16.49
N PRO A 66 8.56 1.18 -17.05
CA PRO A 66 8.81 0.86 -18.44
C PRO A 66 8.46 -0.58 -18.84
N GLU A 67 8.55 -1.53 -17.90
CA GLU A 67 8.21 -2.94 -18.08
C GLU A 67 6.71 -3.25 -18.08
N ASP A 68 5.85 -2.30 -17.73
CA ASP A 68 4.39 -2.52 -17.72
C ASP A 68 3.79 -2.49 -19.14
N HIS A 69 4.57 -2.12 -20.18
CA HIS A 69 4.18 -2.08 -21.60
C HIS A 69 2.82 -1.39 -21.86
N ILE A 70 2.49 -0.40 -21.04
CA ILE A 70 1.17 0.24 -21.04
C ILE A 70 1.02 1.11 -22.29
N GLY A 71 0.06 0.78 -23.14
CA GLY A 71 -0.20 1.53 -24.36
C GLY A 71 0.66 1.15 -25.56
N GLU A 72 1.44 0.07 -25.49
CA GLU A 72 2.07 -0.51 -26.67
C GLU A 72 1.01 -1.08 -27.61
N VAL A 73 0.98 -0.58 -28.84
CA VAL A 73 0.20 -1.16 -29.93
C VAL A 73 1.03 -2.32 -30.48
N VAL A 74 0.57 -3.54 -30.23
CA VAL A 74 1.15 -4.73 -30.86
C VAL A 74 0.64 -4.74 -32.30
N ASP A 75 1.47 -4.29 -33.24
CA ASP A 75 1.22 -4.49 -34.67
C ASP A 75 1.53 -5.97 -35.00
N ASP A 76 0.53 -6.70 -35.49
CA ASP A 76 0.63 -8.08 -36.01
C ASP A 76 1.35 -8.13 -37.38
#